data_AF-A0A6C2CFC6-F1
#
_entry.id   AF-A0A6C2CFC6-F1
#
_cell.length_a   1.000
_cell.length_b   1.000
_cell.length_c   1.000
_cell.angle_alpha   90.00
_cell.angle_beta   90.00
_cell.angle_gamma   90.00
#
_symmetry.space_group_name_H-M   'P 1'
#
loop_
_entity.id
_entity.type
_entity.pdbx_description
1 polymer ?
#
loop_
_entity_poly.entity_id
_entity_poly.type
_entity_poly.pdbx_seq_one_letter_code
_entity_poly.pdbx_strand_id
1 'polypeptide(L)'
;MAVAVFQRHDLPMVLPANLHALDADALRQLLIAQDRELTWRQTKIDQLTHELSLHKRWRFGVKTERLPAEQAQLFEETVEADLAAMTEELEQLSGKPPAAKGQAKRKPLPPELPRTEIHHEPDSTTCACGCQMKVSVQPS
;
A
#
# COMPACT_ATOMS: atom_id res chain seq x y z
N MET A 1 4.99 22.81 -33.78
CA MET A 1 3.78 22.20 -33.20
C MET A 1 3.62 20.83 -33.85
N ALA A 2 3.93 19.74 -33.14
CA ALA A 2 3.76 18.39 -33.66
C ALA A 2 2.31 17.95 -33.38
N VAL A 3 1.48 17.94 -34.41
CA VAL A 3 0.13 17.37 -34.34
C VAL A 3 0.32 15.86 -34.31
N ALA A 4 0.23 15.25 -33.13
CA ALA A 4 0.14 13.80 -33.01
C ALA A 4 -1.18 13.38 -33.67
N VAL A 5 -1.09 12.90 -34.91
CA VAL A 5 -2.21 12.24 -35.58
C VAL A 5 -2.45 10.94 -34.83
N PHE A 6 -3.39 10.96 -33.87
CA PHE A 6 -3.93 9.75 -33.27
C PHE A 6 -4.69 9.00 -34.36
N GLN A 7 -3.98 8.16 -35.11
CA GLN A 7 -4.61 7.20 -36.01
C GLN A 7 -5.45 6.25 -35.15
N ARG A 8 -6.75 6.16 -35.47
CA ARG A 8 -7.68 5.25 -34.80
C ARG A 8 -7.35 3.81 -35.21
N HIS A 9 -6.37 3.21 -34.56
CA HIS A 9 -5.97 1.81 -34.78
C HIS A 9 -6.98 0.79 -34.22
N ASP A 10 -7.98 1.24 -33.46
CA ASP A 10 -9.06 0.38 -32.93
C ASP A 10 -10.10 -0.04 -33.98
N LEU A 11 -10.02 0.45 -35.22
CA LEU A 11 -10.91 0.04 -36.30
C LEU A 11 -10.44 -1.28 -36.93
N PRO A 12 -11.35 -2.23 -37.21
CA PRO A 12 -10.98 -3.48 -37.87
C PRO A 12 -10.42 -3.20 -39.28
N MET A 13 -9.17 -3.58 -39.52
CA MET A 13 -8.58 -3.61 -40.85
C MET A 13 -9.29 -4.69 -41.68
N VAL A 14 -10.14 -4.25 -42.61
CA VAL A 14 -10.84 -5.13 -43.55
C VAL A 14 -9.89 -5.45 -44.70
N LEU A 15 -9.51 -6.72 -44.84
CA LEU A 15 -8.75 -7.18 -46.00
C LEU A 15 -9.63 -7.07 -47.25
N PRO A 16 -9.10 -6.58 -48.38
CA PRO A 16 -9.84 -6.53 -49.63
C PRO A 16 -10.20 -7.96 -50.08
N ALA A 17 -11.41 -8.15 -50.60
CA ALA A 17 -11.95 -9.47 -50.92
C ALA A 17 -11.20 -10.19 -52.06
N ASN A 18 -10.43 -9.49 -52.89
CA ASN A 18 -9.69 -10.05 -54.02
C ASN A 18 -8.25 -9.53 -54.07
N LEU A 19 -7.34 -10.16 -53.32
CA LEU A 19 -5.92 -9.79 -53.31
C LEU A 19 -5.23 -10.01 -54.66
N HIS A 20 -5.65 -11.03 -55.42
CA HIS A 20 -5.02 -11.38 -56.71
C HIS A 20 -5.30 -10.39 -57.84
N ALA A 21 -6.28 -9.51 -57.67
CA ALA A 21 -6.63 -8.47 -58.64
C ALA A 21 -5.88 -7.15 -58.39
N LEU A 22 -5.12 -7.06 -57.29
CA LEU A 22 -4.33 -5.89 -56.94
C LEU A 22 -3.02 -5.87 -57.73
N ASP A 23 -2.58 -4.67 -58.11
CA ASP A 23 -1.26 -4.48 -58.69
C ASP A 23 -0.16 -4.58 -57.61
N ALA A 24 1.09 -4.63 -58.07
CA ALA A 24 2.24 -4.82 -57.18
C ALA A 24 2.43 -3.66 -56.19
N ASP A 25 2.02 -2.44 -56.54
CA ASP A 25 2.15 -1.28 -55.67
C ASP A 25 1.04 -1.21 -54.62
N ALA A 26 -0.19 -1.57 -54.96
CA ALA A 26 -1.28 -1.73 -53.99
C ALA A 26 -0.97 -2.84 -52.98
N LEU A 27 -0.38 -3.96 -53.42
CA LEU A 27 0.08 -5.03 -52.53
C LEU A 27 1.18 -4.55 -51.57
N ARG A 28 2.16 -3.77 -52.07
CA ARG A 28 3.22 -3.17 -51.23
C ARG A 28 2.64 -2.23 -50.17
N GLN A 29 1.70 -1.36 -50.56
CA GLN A 29 1.05 -0.44 -49.63
C GLN A 29 0.25 -1.18 -48.56
N LEU A 30 -0.46 -2.25 -48.94
CA LEU A 30 -1.22 -3.07 -48.01
C LEU A 30 -0.31 -3.78 -47.00
N LEU A 31 0.83 -4.32 -47.43
CA LEU A 31 1.82 -4.93 -46.52
C LEU A 31 2.37 -3.91 -45.52
N ILE A 32 2.72 -2.70 -45.96
CA ILE A 32 3.21 -1.64 -45.07
C ILE A 32 2.14 -1.25 -44.05
N ALA A 33 0.87 -1.14 -44.46
CA ALA A 33 -0.23 -0.84 -43.55
C ALA A 33 -0.42 -1.96 -42.50
N GLN A 34 -0.35 -3.23 -42.93
CA GLN A 34 -0.45 -4.38 -42.04
C GLN A 34 0.72 -4.48 -41.07
N ASP A 35 1.95 -4.23 -41.50
CA ASP A 35 3.14 -4.28 -40.64
C ASP A 35 3.09 -3.22 -39.53
N ARG A 36 2.64 -2.00 -39.87
CA ARG A 36 2.39 -0.94 -38.88
C ARG A 36 1.33 -1.32 -37.87
N GLU A 37 0.24 -1.92 -38.34
CA GLU A 37 -0.86 -2.35 -37.49
C GLU A 37 -0.43 -3.50 -36.56
N LEU A 38 0.33 -4.48 -37.07
CA LEU A 38 0.90 -5.56 -36.27
C LEU A 38 1.84 -5.03 -35.19
N THR A 39 2.73 -4.11 -35.56
CA THR A 39 3.64 -3.47 -34.62
C THR A 39 2.86 -2.74 -33.53
N TRP A 40 1.83 -1.97 -33.90
CA TRP A 40 0.98 -1.28 -32.94
C TRP A 40 0.26 -2.26 -31.99
N ARG A 41 -0.38 -3.30 -32.53
CA ARG A 41 -1.05 -4.34 -31.73
C ARG A 41 -0.09 -5.03 -30.77
N GLN A 42 1.12 -5.34 -31.22
CA GLN A 42 2.15 -5.96 -30.38
C GLN A 42 2.52 -5.03 -29.21
N THR A 43 2.80 -3.74 -29.49
CA THR A 43 3.10 -2.79 -28.42
C THR A 43 1.95 -2.63 -27.43
N LYS A 44 0.70 -2.70 -27.91
CA LYS A 44 -0.49 -2.63 -27.05
C LYS A 44 -0.64 -3.87 -26.19
N ILE A 45 -0.40 -5.05 -26.76
CA ILE A 45 -0.38 -6.32 -26.03
C ILE A 45 0.69 -6.26 -24.94
N ASP A 46 1.91 -5.82 -25.27
CA ASP A 46 3.01 -5.74 -24.31
C ASP A 46 2.69 -4.78 -23.16
N GLN A 47 2.12 -3.60 -23.47
CA GLN A 47 1.65 -2.64 -22.47
C GLN A 47 0.62 -3.27 -21.53
N LEU A 48 -0.47 -3.82 -22.08
CA LEU A 48 -1.55 -4.42 -21.29
C LEU A 48 -1.05 -5.62 -20.47
N THR A 49 -0.12 -6.41 -21.03
CA THR A 49 0.51 -7.54 -20.32
C THR A 49 1.29 -7.05 -19.11
N HIS A 50 2.05 -5.96 -19.26
CA HIS A 50 2.78 -5.35 -18.16
C HIS A 50 1.85 -4.83 -17.07
N GLU A 51 0.84 -4.05 -17.43
CA GLU A 51 -0.18 -3.52 -16.50
C GLU A 51 -0.87 -4.66 -15.73
N LEU A 52 -1.29 -5.71 -16.43
CA LEU A 52 -1.91 -6.88 -15.84
C LEU A 52 -0.96 -7.62 -14.87
N SER A 53 0.34 -7.69 -15.20
CA SER A 53 1.34 -8.29 -14.30
C SER A 53 1.49 -7.49 -13.00
N LEU A 54 1.50 -6.15 -13.08
CA LEU A 54 1.56 -5.26 -11.92
C LEU A 54 0.30 -5.40 -11.06
N HIS A 55 -0.88 -5.39 -11.68
CA HIS A 55 -2.14 -5.61 -10.98
C HIS A 55 -2.19 -6.95 -10.28
N LYS A 56 -1.71 -8.03 -10.92
CA LYS A 56 -1.62 -9.35 -10.28
C LYS A 56 -0.68 -9.36 -9.09
N ARG A 57 0.50 -8.74 -9.20
CA ARG A 57 1.44 -8.61 -8.07
C ARG A 57 0.84 -7.78 -6.92
N TRP A 58 0.11 -6.72 -7.22
CA TRP A 58 -0.52 -5.90 -6.18
C TRP A 58 -1.68 -6.61 -5.50
N ARG A 59 -2.55 -7.28 -6.27
CA ARG A 59 -3.76 -7.95 -5.77
C ARG A 59 -3.48 -9.29 -5.10
N PHE A 60 -2.54 -10.06 -5.66
CA PHE A 60 -2.28 -11.46 -5.31
C PHE A 60 -0.80 -11.75 -5.01
N GLY A 61 0.09 -10.77 -5.11
CA GLY A 61 1.49 -10.96 -4.73
C GLY A 61 1.61 -11.29 -3.24
N VAL A 62 2.71 -11.94 -2.89
CA VAL A 62 3.06 -12.22 -1.50
C VAL A 62 3.17 -10.89 -0.79
N LYS A 63 2.18 -10.56 0.04
CA LYS A 63 2.28 -9.42 0.95
C LYS A 63 3.52 -9.66 1.81
N THR A 64 4.41 -8.68 1.85
CA THR A 64 5.57 -8.65 2.76
C THR A 64 5.17 -8.68 4.24
N GLU A 65 3.87 -8.61 4.53
CA GLU A 65 3.26 -8.84 5.85
C GLU A 65 3.19 -10.33 6.25
N ARG A 66 3.48 -11.28 5.36
CA ARG A 66 3.69 -12.66 5.81
C ARG A 66 5.06 -12.75 6.46
N LEU A 67 5.05 -12.65 7.79
CA LEU A 67 6.16 -13.04 8.65
C LEU A 67 6.63 -14.45 8.23
N PRO A 68 7.94 -14.66 7.98
CA PRO A 68 8.47 -16.00 7.76
C PRO A 68 8.14 -16.88 8.96
N ALA A 69 7.87 -18.17 8.73
CA ALA A 69 7.36 -19.08 9.77
C ALA A 69 8.25 -19.10 11.03
N GLU A 70 9.56 -18.99 10.85
CA GLU A 70 10.54 -18.90 11.95
C GLU A 70 10.35 -17.63 12.81
N GLN A 71 10.06 -16.47 12.20
CA GLN A 71 9.76 -15.25 12.98
C GLN A 71 8.43 -15.35 13.70
N ALA A 72 7.43 -16.00 13.11
CA ALA A 72 6.16 -16.24 13.79
C ALA A 72 6.34 -17.13 15.03
N GLN A 73 7.17 -18.18 14.94
CA GLN A 73 7.52 -19.05 16.07
C GLN A 73 8.23 -18.30 17.20
N LEU A 74 9.17 -17.41 16.87
CA LEU A 74 9.82 -16.54 17.87
C LEU A 74 8.81 -15.70 18.66
N PHE A 75 7.78 -15.15 18.00
CA PHE A 75 6.73 -14.41 18.70
C PHE A 75 5.88 -15.33 19.60
N GLU A 76 5.55 -16.53 19.13
CA GLU A 76 4.80 -17.52 19.91
C GLU A 76 5.57 -17.92 21.18
N GLU A 77 6.86 -18.23 21.06
CA GLU A 77 7.75 -18.54 22.19
C GLU A 77 7.82 -17.37 23.20
N THR A 78 7.92 -16.13 22.72
CA THR A 78 7.92 -14.95 23.63
C THR A 78 6.59 -14.78 24.37
N VAL A 79 5.47 -15.04 23.71
CA VAL A 79 4.14 -14.97 24.34
C VAL A 79 3.99 -16.06 25.40
N GLU A 80 4.46 -17.27 25.13
CA GLU A 80 4.46 -18.37 26.09
C GLU A 80 5.33 -18.05 27.32
N ALA A 81 6.52 -17.48 27.11
CA ALA A 81 7.41 -17.07 28.19
C ALA A 81 6.78 -15.98 29.09
N ASP A 82 6.16 -14.96 28.48
CA ASP A 82 5.48 -13.89 29.21
C ASP A 82 4.28 -14.42 30.01
N LEU A 83 3.48 -15.30 29.42
CA LEU A 83 2.37 -15.95 30.11
C LEU A 83 2.85 -16.78 31.30
N ALA A 84 3.92 -17.55 31.14
CA ALA A 84 4.51 -18.34 32.21
C ALA A 84 4.99 -17.45 33.38
N ALA A 85 5.68 -16.35 33.09
CA ALA A 85 6.12 -15.39 34.10
C ALA A 85 4.93 -14.78 34.86
N MET A 86 3.88 -14.36 34.16
CA MET A 86 2.66 -13.83 34.78
C MET A 86 1.96 -14.87 35.66
N THR A 87 1.92 -16.14 35.23
CA THR A 87 1.33 -17.22 36.05
C THR A 87 2.13 -17.46 37.32
N GLU A 88 3.46 -17.44 37.24
CA GLU A 88 4.32 -17.61 38.42
C GLU A 88 4.15 -16.47 39.42
N GLU A 89 4.08 -15.21 38.94
CA GLU A 89 3.79 -14.06 39.80
C GLU A 89 2.43 -14.19 40.49
N LEU A 90 1.40 -14.64 39.77
CA LEU A 90 0.07 -14.86 40.35
C LEU A 90 0.07 -15.97 41.41
N GLU A 91 0.79 -17.06 41.16
CA GLU A 91 0.94 -18.15 42.13
C GLU A 91 1.65 -17.67 43.41
N GLN A 92 2.73 -16.89 43.28
CA GLN A 92 3.43 -16.29 44.42
C GLN A 92 2.53 -15.35 45.24
N LEU A 93 1.61 -14.64 44.59
CA LEU A 93 0.65 -13.74 45.24
C LEU A 93 -0.55 -14.48 45.85
N SER A 94 -0.88 -15.68 45.36
CA SER A 94 -2.06 -16.44 45.78
C SER A 94 -1.99 -16.97 47.23
N GLY A 95 -0.80 -16.98 47.84
CA GLY A 95 -0.59 -17.45 49.22
C GLY A 95 -0.85 -16.42 50.34
N LYS A 96 -1.16 -15.15 50.02
CA LYS A 96 -1.33 -14.09 51.03
C LYS A 96 -2.80 -13.66 51.14
N PRO A 97 -3.47 -13.80 52.31
CA PRO A 97 -4.82 -13.28 52.46
C PRO A 97 -4.81 -11.77 52.22
N PRO A 98 -5.77 -11.22 51.45
CA PRO A 98 -5.78 -9.80 51.13
C PRO A 98 -6.05 -9.00 52.40
N ALA A 99 -5.04 -8.27 52.89
CA ALA A 99 -5.31 -7.11 53.72
C ALA A 99 -6.24 -6.19 52.92
N ALA A 100 -7.31 -5.70 53.55
CA ALA A 100 -8.35 -4.92 52.89
C ALA A 100 -7.73 -3.85 51.99
N LYS A 101 -7.80 -4.07 50.67
CA LYS A 101 -7.27 -3.15 49.67
C LYS A 101 -8.19 -1.93 49.67
N GLY A 102 -7.82 -0.91 50.44
CA GLY A 102 -8.36 0.42 50.24
C GLY A 102 -8.20 0.80 48.76
N GLN A 103 -9.19 1.48 48.19
CA GLN A 103 -9.13 1.97 46.81
C GLN A 103 -7.76 2.58 46.54
N ALA A 104 -7.04 2.04 45.56
CA ALA A 104 -5.81 2.62 45.08
C ALA A 104 -6.14 3.97 44.43
N LYS A 105 -6.23 5.01 45.26
CA LYS A 105 -6.25 6.38 44.77
C LYS A 105 -4.87 6.64 44.20
N ARG A 106 -4.81 6.90 42.90
CA ARG A 106 -3.60 7.36 42.23
C ARG A 106 -3.10 8.58 43.01
N LYS A 107 -1.97 8.46 43.70
CA LYS A 107 -1.31 9.64 44.28
C LYS A 107 -0.93 10.53 43.09
N PRO A 108 -1.21 11.85 43.14
CA PRO A 108 -0.76 12.75 42.09
C PRO A 108 0.75 12.63 41.96
N LEU A 109 1.24 12.69 40.71
CA LEU A 109 2.67 12.60 40.43
C LEU A 109 3.38 13.73 41.21
N PRO A 110 4.38 13.41 42.06
CA PRO A 110 5.06 14.41 42.87
C PRO A 110 5.59 15.59 42.03
N PRO A 111 5.49 16.83 42.54
CA PRO A 111 5.92 18.02 41.81
C PRO A 111 7.45 18.08 41.63
N GLU A 112 8.19 17.33 42.44
CA GLU A 112 9.66 17.33 42.48
C GLU A 112 10.29 16.44 41.41
N LEU A 113 9.48 15.61 40.74
CA LEU A 113 9.96 14.81 39.62
C LEU A 113 10.19 15.72 38.41
N PRO A 114 11.32 15.59 37.70
CA PRO A 114 11.60 16.38 36.52
C PRO A 114 10.50 16.15 35.48
N ARG A 115 9.84 17.22 35.06
CA ARG A 115 8.85 17.22 33.98
C ARG A 115 9.49 17.74 32.72
N THR A 116 9.36 16.97 31.64
CA THR A 116 9.74 17.42 30.30
C THR A 116 8.44 17.67 29.53
N GLU A 117 8.15 18.93 29.22
CA GLU A 117 7.04 19.26 28.32
C GLU A 117 7.54 19.17 26.87
N ILE A 118 6.90 18.32 26.07
CA ILE A 118 7.17 18.20 24.64
C ILE A 118 5.91 18.66 23.91
N HIS A 119 5.97 19.87 23.37
CA HIS A 119 4.90 20.44 22.57
C HIS A 119 5.12 20.06 21.10
N HIS A 120 4.15 19.35 20.52
CA HIS A 120 4.17 18.98 19.12
C HIS A 120 3.18 19.84 18.34
N GLU A 121 3.68 20.83 17.62
CA GLU A 121 2.89 21.61 16.67
C GLU A 121 3.29 21.25 15.22
N PRO A 122 2.33 21.26 14.28
CA PRO A 122 2.63 21.06 12.87
C PRO A 122 3.40 22.26 12.31
N ASP A 123 4.32 22.01 11.36
CA ASP A 123 5.10 23.06 10.68
C ASP A 123 4.24 24.12 9.98
N SER A 124 3.01 23.76 9.62
CA SER A 124 2.02 24.67 9.06
C SER A 124 0.63 24.36 9.59
N THR A 125 -0.07 25.42 9.97
CA THR A 125 -1.49 25.41 10.35
C THR A 125 -2.39 25.78 9.18
N THR A 126 -1.83 25.90 7.96
CA THR A 126 -2.56 26.16 6.73
C THR A 126 -2.85 24.83 6.03
N CYS A 127 -4.15 24.50 5.91
CA CYS A 127 -4.58 23.36 5.13
C CYS A 127 -4.36 23.63 3.63
N ALA A 128 -4.17 22.58 2.82
CA ALA A 128 -4.03 22.68 1.37
C ALA A 128 -5.24 23.36 0.68
N CYS A 129 -6.39 23.43 1.35
CA CYS A 129 -7.57 24.17 0.88
C CYS A 129 -7.59 25.67 1.24
N GLY A 130 -6.55 26.20 1.90
CA GLY A 130 -6.43 27.61 2.28
C GLY A 130 -7.08 27.98 3.61
N CYS A 131 -7.70 27.02 4.32
CA CYS A 131 -8.29 27.26 5.63
C CYS A 131 -7.26 27.13 6.77
N GLN A 132 -7.41 27.97 7.80
CA GLN A 132 -6.62 27.90 9.03
C GLN A 132 -7.13 26.76 9.93
N MET A 133 -6.25 25.85 10.34
CA MET A 133 -6.56 24.84 11.36
C MET A 133 -6.74 25.50 12.73
N LYS A 134 -7.80 25.12 13.43
CA LYS A 134 -8.05 25.54 14.81
C LYS A 134 -7.18 24.69 15.75
N VAL A 135 -6.04 25.22 16.18
CA VAL A 135 -5.20 24.58 17.20
C VAL A 135 -5.83 24.84 18.56
N SER A 136 -6.49 23.84 19.13
CA SER A 136 -6.96 23.91 20.52
C SER A 136 -5.79 23.56 21.43
N VAL A 137 -5.04 24.58 21.87
CA VAL A 137 -4.09 24.42 22.98
C VAL A 137 -4.93 24.33 24.25
N GLN A 138 -5.04 23.14 24.84
CA GLN A 138 -5.64 23.00 26.17
C GLN A 138 -4.62 23.51 27.20
N PRO A 139 -4.96 24.51 28.03
CA PRO A 139 -4.10 24.91 29.13
C PRO A 139 -4.05 23.80 30.18
N SER A 140 -2.87 23.63 30.77
CA SER A 140 -2.56 22.67 31.85
C SER A 140 -3.25 22.99 33.16
#